data_AF-A0A8X6WNH2-F1
#
_entry.id   AF-A0A8X6WNH2-F1
#
_cell.length_a   1.000
_cell.length_b   1.000
_cell.length_c   1.000
_cell.angle_alpha   90.00
_cell.angle_beta   90.00
_cell.angle_gamma   90.00
#
_symmetry.space_group_name_H-M   'P 1'
#
loop_
_entity.id
_entity.type
_entity.pdbx_description
1 polymer ?
#
loop_
_entity_poly.entity_id
_entity_poly.type
_entity_poly.pdbx_seq_one_letter_code
_entity_poly.pdbx_strand_id
1 'polypeptide(L)'
;TGTKWRNRRKLLTPAFHFSILDEFIHVFQEQSNVLVSKLQSLVREPWIDIVPLMTACTLDIICQTAMGVNLDTQGGQNSEYVRAIH
;
A
#
# COMPACT_ATOMS: atom_id res chain seq x y z
N THR A 1 -4.79 -3.30 28.07
CA THR A 1 -5.10 -2.29 29.11
C THR A 1 -4.95 -0.89 28.57
N GLY A 2 -5.74 0.07 29.08
CA GLY A 2 -5.81 1.45 28.58
C GLY A 2 -4.48 2.20 28.62
N THR A 3 -3.67 2.03 29.66
CA THR A 3 -2.34 2.66 29.78
C THR A 3 -1.37 2.22 28.68
N LYS A 4 -1.38 0.92 28.34
CA LYS A 4 -0.53 0.36 27.27
C LYS A 4 -0.92 0.93 25.91
N TRP A 5 -2.22 1.03 25.61
CA TRP A 5 -2.70 1.63 24.37
C TRP A 5 -2.35 3.12 24.27
N ARG A 6 -2.57 3.88 25.35
CA ARG A 6 -2.27 5.32 25.40
C ARG A 6 -0.79 5.60 25.14
N ASN A 7 0.10 4.81 25.75
CA ASN A 7 1.54 4.96 25.54
C ASN A 7 1.95 4.67 24.08
N ARG A 8 1.41 3.61 23.47
CA ARG A 8 1.68 3.28 22.06
C ARG A 8 1.13 4.33 21.10
N ARG A 9 -0.08 4.82 21.35
CA ARG A 9 -0.69 5.88 20.52
C ARG A 9 0.13 7.17 20.58
N LYS A 10 0.59 7.55 21.77
CA LYS A 10 1.48 8.71 21.93
C LYS A 10 2.78 8.57 21.13
N LEU A 11 3.34 7.35 21.04
CA LEU A 11 4.53 7.06 20.25
C LEU A 11 4.29 7.08 18.73
N LEU A 12 3.14 6.55 18.26
CA LEU A 12 2.86 6.39 16.84
C LEU A 12 2.25 7.63 16.17
N THR A 13 1.51 8.47 16.91
CA THR A 13 0.80 9.63 16.35
C THR A 13 1.70 10.57 15.54
N PRO A 14 2.96 10.86 15.94
CA PRO A 14 3.84 11.72 15.15
C PRO A 14 4.11 11.21 13.73
N ALA A 15 4.12 9.89 13.50
CA ALA A 15 4.37 9.28 12.18
C ALA A 15 3.24 9.52 11.16
N PHE A 16 2.08 10.02 11.62
CA PHE A 16 0.91 10.34 10.78
C PHE A 16 0.63 11.85 10.76
N HIS A 17 1.61 12.68 11.12
CA HIS A 17 1.51 14.14 10.98
C HIS A 17 1.49 14.52 9.49
N PHE A 18 0.73 15.55 9.09
CA PHE A 18 0.54 15.92 7.69
C PHE A 18 1.85 16.15 6.92
N SER A 19 2.85 16.75 7.55
CA SER A 19 4.17 16.95 6.93
C SER A 19 4.83 15.64 6.47
N ILE A 20 4.62 14.54 7.20
CA ILE A 20 5.12 13.20 6.82
C ILE A 20 4.22 12.61 5.72
N LEU A 21 2.91 12.82 5.80
CA LEU A 21 1.98 12.34 4.76
C LEU A 21 2.22 13.02 3.41
N ASP A 22 2.60 14.30 3.41
CA ASP A 22 2.98 15.03 2.19
C ASP A 22 4.23 14.40 1.55
N GLU A 23 5.19 13.95 2.36
CA GLU A 23 6.34 13.19 1.87
C GLU A 23 5.89 11.87 1.21
N PHE A 24 4.76 11.26 1.56
CA PHE A 24 4.30 10.00 0.96
C PHE A 24 3.55 10.16 -0.37
N ILE A 25 3.20 11.38 -0.78
CA ILE A 25 2.44 11.61 -2.02
C ILE A 25 3.18 11.03 -3.24
N HIS A 26 4.52 11.13 -3.28
CA HIS A 26 5.30 10.56 -4.39
C HIS A 26 5.12 9.04 -4.50
N VAL A 27 5.09 8.32 -3.37
CA VAL A 27 4.87 6.87 -3.34
C VAL A 27 3.46 6.54 -3.84
N PHE A 28 2.44 7.29 -3.39
CA PHE A 28 1.08 7.08 -3.85
C PHE A 28 0.97 7.27 -5.36
N GLN A 29 1.60 8.31 -5.90
CA GLN A 29 1.61 8.57 -7.34
C GLN A 29 2.31 7.46 -8.11
N GLU A 30 3.49 7.01 -7.66
CA GLU A 30 4.24 5.92 -8.29
C GLU A 30 3.42 4.63 -8.35
N GLN A 31 2.91 4.17 -7.20
CA GLN A 31 2.14 2.92 -7.13
C GLN A 31 0.79 3.03 -7.86
N SER A 32 0.19 4.22 -7.89
CA SER A 32 -1.03 4.48 -8.68
C SER A 32 -0.77 4.40 -10.18
N ASN A 33 0.38 4.89 -10.67
CA ASN A 33 0.74 4.78 -12.08
C ASN A 33 0.95 3.32 -12.52
N VAL A 34 1.53 2.49 -11.64
CA VAL A 34 1.64 1.03 -11.86
C VAL A 34 0.25 0.40 -11.95
N LEU A 35 -0.65 0.72 -11.02
CA LEU A 35 -2.03 0.23 -11.03
C LEU A 35 -2.77 0.65 -12.30
N VAL A 36 -2.66 1.91 -12.72
CA VAL A 36 -3.27 2.41 -13.97
C VAL A 36 -2.74 1.65 -15.18
N SER A 37 -1.43 1.40 -15.25
CA SER A 37 -0.83 0.64 -16.35
C SER A 37 -1.38 -0.79 -16.44
N LYS A 38 -1.62 -1.43 -15.29
CA LYS A 38 -2.28 -2.74 -15.24
C LYS A 38 -3.73 -2.68 -15.69
N LEU A 39 -4.49 -1.70 -15.19
CA LEU A 39 -5.89 -1.53 -15.57
C LEU A 39 -6.03 -1.27 -17.07
N GLN A 40 -5.12 -0.50 -17.67
CA GLN A 40 -5.07 -0.26 -19.12
C GLN A 40 -4.91 -1.56 -19.93
N SER A 41 -4.15 -2.54 -19.42
CA SER A 41 -4.00 -3.85 -20.06
C SER A 41 -5.27 -4.71 -20.03
N LEU A 42 -6.21 -4.40 -19.11
CA LEU A 42 -7.44 -5.16 -18.87
C LEU A 42 -8.69 -4.49 -19.48
N VAL A 43 -8.55 -3.38 -20.22
CA VAL A 43 -9.68 -2.60 -20.77
C VAL A 43 -10.58 -3.41 -21.71
N ARG A 44 -10.07 -4.50 -22.29
CA ARG A 44 -10.85 -5.38 -23.17
C ARG A 44 -11.68 -6.42 -22.42
N GLU A 45 -11.43 -6.60 -21.13
CA GLU A 45 -12.18 -7.55 -20.32
C GLU A 45 -13.60 -7.02 -20.04
N PRO A 46 -14.63 -7.87 -20.12
CA PRO A 46 -16.02 -7.45 -19.88
C PRO A 46 -16.27 -7.05 -18.42
N TRP A 47 -15.44 -7.55 -17.50
CA TRP A 47 -15.43 -7.20 -16.08
C TRP A 47 -14.04 -7.52 -15.51
N ILE A 48 -13.69 -6.86 -14.40
CA ILE A 48 -12.46 -7.12 -13.66
C ILE A 48 -12.79 -7.30 -12.18
N ASP A 49 -12.11 -8.25 -11.53
CA ASP A 49 -12.05 -8.26 -10.08
C ASP A 49 -10.99 -7.26 -9.61
N ILE A 50 -11.46 -6.17 -9.00
CA ILE A 50 -10.61 -5.06 -8.58
C ILE A 50 -9.88 -5.35 -7.26
N VAL A 51 -10.37 -6.29 -6.44
CA VAL A 51 -9.86 -6.52 -5.08
C VAL A 51 -8.38 -6.94 -5.11
N PRO A 52 -7.95 -7.93 -5.92
CA PRO A 52 -6.54 -8.32 -5.96
C PRO A 52 -5.61 -7.19 -6.42
N LEU A 53 -6.06 -6.37 -7.37
CA LEU A 53 -5.28 -5.24 -7.90
C LEU A 53 -5.09 -4.15 -6.83
N MET A 54 -6.16 -3.81 -6.12
CA MET A 54 -6.13 -2.82 -5.03
C MET A 54 -5.36 -3.33 -3.82
N THR A 55 -5.47 -4.61 -3.48
CA THR A 55 -4.70 -5.22 -2.38
C THR A 55 -3.21 -5.13 -2.64
N ALA A 56 -2.74 -5.47 -3.85
CA ALA A 56 -1.33 -5.34 -4.22
C ALA A 56 -0.86 -3.89 -4.19
N CYS A 57 -1.62 -2.96 -4.78
CA CYS A 57 -1.27 -1.53 -4.76
C CYS A 57 -1.20 -0.97 -3.34
N THR A 58 -2.20 -1.29 -2.49
CA THR A 58 -2.24 -0.85 -1.08
C THR A 58 -1.05 -1.41 -0.30
N LEU A 59 -0.68 -2.66 -0.58
CA LEU A 59 0.45 -3.30 0.05
C LEU A 59 1.77 -2.63 -0.31
N ASP A 60 2.01 -2.37 -1.60
CA ASP A 60 3.23 -1.67 -2.03
C ASP A 60 3.31 -0.26 -1.41
N ILE A 61 2.18 0.44 -1.33
CA ILE A 61 2.10 1.76 -0.69
C ILE A 61 2.47 1.69 0.80
N ILE A 62 1.85 0.82 1.58
CA ILE A 62 2.09 0.77 3.04
C ILE A 62 3.51 0.27 3.35
N CYS A 63 4.04 -0.66 2.54
CA CYS A 63 5.40 -1.16 2.70
C CYS A 63 6.46 -0.10 2.39
N GLN A 64 6.26 0.68 1.33
CA GLN A 64 7.21 1.74 0.99
C GLN A 64 7.12 2.91 1.98
N THR A 65 5.91 3.36 2.33
CA THR A 65 5.72 4.51 3.23
C THR A 65 6.05 4.23 4.68
N ALA A 66 5.48 3.16 5.26
CA ALA A 66 5.61 2.88 6.69
C ALA A 66 6.81 1.99 7.04
N MET A 67 7.29 1.18 6.10
CA MET A 67 8.36 0.20 6.36
C MET A 67 9.66 0.48 5.58
N GLY A 68 9.64 1.41 4.61
CA GLY A 68 10.80 1.74 3.77
C GLY A 68 11.24 0.60 2.86
N VAL A 69 10.34 -0.34 2.55
CA VAL A 69 10.64 -1.54 1.73
C VAL A 69 9.83 -1.51 0.45
N ASN A 70 10.51 -1.68 -0.69
CA ASN A 70 9.86 -1.90 -1.97
C ASN A 70 9.61 -3.40 -2.18
N LEU A 71 8.35 -3.83 -2.14
CA LEU A 71 7.96 -5.23 -2.34
C LEU A 71 7.66 -5.57 -3.81
N ASP A 72 7.35 -4.60 -4.67
CA ASP A 72 6.89 -4.82 -6.04
C ASP A 72 5.84 -5.94 -6.17
N THR A 73 4.85 -5.95 -5.28
CA THR A 73 3.78 -6.96 -5.29
C THR A 73 2.87 -6.78 -6.49
N GLN A 74 2.73 -5.56 -7.01
CA GLN A 74 2.12 -5.33 -8.30
C GLN A 74 2.90 -5.99 -9.44
N GLY A 75 4.23 -6.02 -9.45
CA GLY A 75 5.02 -6.77 -10.45
C GLY A 75 4.89 -8.29 -10.38
N GLY A 76 4.16 -8.84 -9.39
CA GLY A 76 4.05 -10.27 -9.15
C GLY A 76 5.18 -10.84 -8.27
N GLN A 77 6.03 -9.98 -7.71
CA GLN A 77 7.03 -10.36 -6.72
C GLN A 77 6.38 -10.53 -5.33
N ASN A 78 7.07 -11.18 -4.40
CA ASN A 78 6.64 -11.32 -3.00
C ASN A 78 5.21 -11.89 -2.80
N SER A 79 4.82 -12.82 -3.68
CA SER A 79 3.49 -13.45 -3.67
C SER A 79 3.16 -14.21 -2.38
N GLU A 80 4.16 -14.61 -1.60
CA GLU A 80 3.95 -15.24 -0.28
C GLU A 80 3.29 -14.29 0.71
N TYR A 81 3.74 -13.02 0.76
CA TYR A 81 3.14 -12.02 1.65
C TYR A 81 1.71 -11.67 1.21
N VAL A 82 1.49 -11.52 -0.09
CA VAL A 82 0.15 -11.29 -0.67
C VAL A 82 -0.80 -12.45 -0.33
N ARG A 83 -0.31 -13.70 -0.39
CA ARG A 83 -1.08 -14.89 -0.03
C ARG A 83 -1.37 -14.98 1.47
N ALA A 84 -0.46 -14.53 2.33
CA ALA A 84 -0.63 -14.59 3.78
C ALA A 84 -1.67 -13.60 4.34
N ILE A 85 -2.09 -12.60 3.53
CA ILE A 85 -3.16 -11.66 3.89
C ILE A 85 -4.56 -12.28 3.68
N HIS A 86 -4.66 -13.33 2.86
CA HIS A 86 -5.88 -14.08 2.56
C HIS A 86 -5.97 -15.37 3.40
#